data_AF-A0A7S1RHQ0-F1
#
_entry.id   AF-A0A7S1RHQ0-F1
#
_cell.length_a   1.000
_cell.length_b   1.000
_cell.length_c   1.000
_cell.angle_alpha   90.00
_cell.angle_beta   90.00
_cell.angle_gamma   90.00
#
_symmetry.space_group_name_H-M   'P 1'
#
loop_
_entity.id
_entity.type
_entity.pdbx_description
1 polymer ?
#
loop_
_entity_poly.entity_id
_entity_poly.type
_entity_poly.pdbx_seq_one_letter_code
_entity_poly.pdbx_strand_id
1 'polypeptide(L)'
;AGALPRLVRQHSHGHENGHGHGHSHEHLEHPGLYAERANPLWATRDWTSRAFTVGIGGPVGSGKTALTLKLCRALRERYSLAVVTNDIFTREDAEFLTRNSALAPERIRAVETGGCPHAAIREDITGNLLA
;
A
#
# COMPACT_ATOMS: atom_id res chain seq x y z
N ALA A 1 -6.70 32.45 38.52
CA ALA A 1 -6.30 31.11 39.01
C ALA A 1 -6.18 30.21 37.79
N GLY A 2 -5.02 29.91 37.22
CA GLY A 2 -3.77 29.53 37.85
C GLY A 2 -3.69 28.00 37.94
N ALA A 3 -3.72 27.30 36.80
CA ALA A 3 -3.57 25.84 36.75
C ALA A 3 -2.21 25.49 36.11
N LEU A 4 -1.36 24.82 36.89
CA LEU A 4 0.02 24.43 36.59
C LEU A 4 0.07 23.33 35.52
N PRO A 5 1.08 23.30 34.63
CA PRO A 5 1.32 22.15 33.78
C PRO A 5 1.97 21.01 34.59
N ARG A 6 1.42 19.80 34.44
CA ARG A 6 1.97 18.54 34.96
C ARG A 6 3.33 18.28 34.32
N LEU A 7 4.38 18.22 35.13
CA LEU A 7 5.71 17.77 34.76
C LEU A 7 5.66 16.25 34.47
N VAL A 8 5.78 15.85 33.20
CA VAL A 8 6.04 14.45 32.83
C VAL A 8 7.48 14.36 32.38
N ARG A 9 8.26 13.54 33.08
CA ARG A 9 9.69 13.31 32.87
C ARG A 9 9.98 12.94 31.41
N GLN A 10 10.82 13.74 30.76
CA GLN A 10 11.57 13.31 29.58
C GLN A 10 12.54 12.20 29.99
N HIS A 11 12.39 11.01 29.42
CA HIS A 11 13.43 9.99 29.48
C HIS A 11 14.35 10.17 28.28
N SER A 12 15.46 10.88 28.48
CA SER A 12 16.56 10.96 27.53
C SER A 12 17.42 9.70 27.65
N HIS A 13 17.32 8.79 26.68
CA HIS A 13 18.33 7.74 26.49
C HIS A 13 19.40 8.27 25.54
N GLY A 14 20.51 8.75 26.12
CA GLY A 14 21.71 9.09 25.36
C GLY A 14 22.47 7.83 25.00
N HIS A 15 22.54 7.53 23.70
CA HIS A 15 23.57 6.68 23.14
C HIS A 15 24.42 7.53 22.20
N GLU A 16 25.57 7.98 22.72
CA GLU A 16 26.66 8.49 21.90
C GLU A 16 27.31 7.31 21.17
N ASN A 17 27.29 7.33 19.84
CA ASN A 17 28.37 6.83 18.97
C ASN A 17 28.07 7.11 17.48
N GLY A 18 28.93 7.92 16.86
CA GLY A 18 29.42 7.69 15.49
C GLY A 18 28.51 8.01 14.29
N HIS A 19 28.89 9.08 13.57
CA HIS A 19 28.64 9.37 12.15
C HIS A 19 27.22 9.81 11.73
N GLY A 20 27.09 11.13 11.52
CA GLY A 20 25.88 11.78 11.03
C GLY A 20 25.56 11.44 9.58
N HIS A 21 24.49 10.68 9.39
CA HIS A 21 23.73 10.65 8.15
C HIS A 21 22.46 11.47 8.36
N GLY A 22 22.49 12.72 7.86
CA GLY A 22 21.33 13.62 7.88
C GLY A 22 20.28 13.17 6.87
N HIS A 23 19.29 12.41 7.33
CA HIS A 23 18.05 12.20 6.61
C HIS A 23 16.92 12.83 7.43
N SER A 24 16.18 13.78 6.84
CA SER A 24 14.96 14.28 7.46
C SER A 24 13.89 13.18 7.37
N HIS A 25 13.73 12.40 8.42
CA HIS A 25 12.54 11.58 8.55
C HIS A 25 11.38 12.52 8.87
N GLU A 26 10.39 12.60 7.98
CA GLU A 26 9.10 13.21 8.33
C GLU A 26 8.52 12.37 9.47
N HIS A 27 8.55 12.91 10.69
CA HIS A 27 7.98 12.24 11.85
C HIS A 27 6.47 12.31 11.71
N LEU A 28 5.88 11.25 11.16
CA LEU A 28 4.43 11.13 11.03
C LEU A 28 3.84 10.87 12.41
N GLU A 29 3.39 11.93 13.09
CA GLU A 29 2.68 11.90 14.38
C GLU A 29 1.37 11.06 14.33
N HIS A 30 0.90 10.75 13.12
CA HIS A 30 -0.29 9.96 12.87
C HIS A 30 -0.15 9.12 11.58
N PRO A 31 -0.93 8.04 11.40
CA PRO A 31 -0.90 7.20 10.19
C PRO A 31 -1.37 7.90 8.89
N GLY A 32 -1.75 9.18 8.95
CA GLY A 32 -2.19 10.01 7.83
C GLY A 32 -3.71 10.12 7.79
N LEU A 33 -4.26 11.33 7.91
CA LEU A 33 -5.70 11.56 7.80
C LEU A 33 -6.11 11.63 6.32
N TYR A 34 -7.18 10.91 5.95
CA TYR A 34 -7.66 10.89 4.57
C TYR A 34 -8.05 12.29 4.08
N ALA A 35 -8.64 13.10 4.95
CA ALA A 35 -9.09 14.46 4.65
C ALA A 35 -7.94 15.44 4.35
N GLU A 36 -6.71 15.11 4.78
CA GLU A 36 -5.53 15.97 4.63
C GLU A 36 -4.69 15.58 3.40
N ARG A 37 -5.10 14.53 2.67
CA ARG A 37 -4.41 14.12 1.46
C ARG A 37 -4.70 15.13 0.35
N ALA A 38 -3.65 15.48 -0.41
CA ALA A 38 -3.81 16.29 -1.61
C ALA A 38 -4.90 15.71 -2.50
N ASN A 39 -5.84 16.56 -2.92
CA ASN A 39 -6.91 16.15 -3.81
C ASN A 39 -6.30 15.56 -5.08
N PRO A 40 -6.68 14.33 -5.50
CA PRO A 40 -6.20 13.79 -6.75
C PRO A 40 -6.60 14.74 -7.90
N LEU A 41 -5.72 14.89 -8.89
CA LEU A 41 -5.98 15.69 -10.10
C LEU A 41 -7.05 14.99 -10.97
N TRP A 42 -8.30 14.95 -10.49
CA TRP A 42 -9.41 14.28 -11.14
C TRP A 42 -9.82 15.00 -12.44
N ALA A 43 -9.66 16.33 -12.48
CA ALA A 43 -10.12 17.17 -13.58
C ALA A 43 -9.35 16.95 -14.89
N THR A 44 -8.10 16.50 -14.82
CA THR A 44 -7.21 16.36 -16.00
C THR A 44 -6.77 14.92 -16.23
N ARG A 45 -7.37 13.94 -15.55
CA ARG A 45 -6.97 12.54 -15.66
C ARG A 45 -7.65 11.89 -16.87
N ASP A 46 -6.83 11.40 -17.79
CA ASP A 46 -7.29 10.54 -18.87
C ASP A 46 -7.41 9.08 -18.37
N TRP A 47 -8.63 8.59 -18.33
CA TRP A 47 -8.93 7.23 -17.88
C TRP A 47 -8.71 6.17 -18.97
N THR A 48 -8.51 6.60 -20.22
CA THR A 48 -8.22 5.69 -21.35
C THR A 48 -6.76 5.28 -21.38
N SER A 49 -5.84 6.17 -21.00
CA SER A 49 -4.41 5.85 -20.83
C SER A 49 -4.11 5.10 -19.53
N ARG A 50 -4.93 5.29 -18.47
CA ARG A 50 -4.72 4.58 -17.20
C ARG A 50 -6.01 4.37 -16.41
N ALA A 51 -6.28 3.11 -16.09
CA ALA A 51 -7.38 2.73 -15.20
C ALA A 51 -7.24 3.33 -13.78
N PHE A 52 -8.38 3.51 -13.12
CA PHE A 52 -8.42 3.83 -11.70
C PHE A 52 -7.82 2.67 -10.89
N THR A 53 -6.82 2.97 -10.05
CA THR A 53 -6.06 1.95 -9.30
C THR A 53 -6.28 2.12 -7.81
N VAL A 54 -6.53 1.01 -7.11
CA VAL A 54 -6.65 0.97 -5.64
C VAL A 54 -5.58 0.05 -5.10
N GLY A 55 -4.70 0.58 -4.25
CA GLY A 55 -3.69 -0.21 -3.55
C GLY A 55 -4.23 -0.77 -2.24
N ILE A 56 -4.10 -2.08 -2.03
CA ILE A 56 -4.50 -2.76 -0.78
C ILE A 56 -3.23 -3.15 -0.02
N GLY A 57 -2.87 -2.33 0.98
CA GLY A 57 -1.71 -2.54 1.85
C GLY A 57 -2.09 -2.96 3.27
N GLY A 58 -1.15 -3.51 4.01
CA GLY A 58 -1.33 -3.95 5.40
C GLY A 58 -0.38 -5.07 5.82
N PRO A 59 -0.28 -5.38 7.14
CA PRO A 59 0.60 -6.43 7.66
C PRO A 59 0.37 -7.81 7.03
N VAL A 60 1.37 -8.70 7.15
CA VAL A 60 1.22 -10.11 6.75
C VAL A 60 0.10 -10.75 7.59
N GLY A 61 -0.78 -11.52 6.94
CA GLY A 61 -1.92 -12.17 7.60
C GLY A 61 -3.14 -11.28 7.88
N SER A 62 -3.12 -9.99 7.54
CA SER A 62 -4.27 -9.08 7.79
C SER A 62 -5.49 -9.29 6.87
N GLY A 63 -5.46 -10.30 6.01
CA GLY A 63 -6.57 -10.64 5.12
C GLY A 63 -6.67 -9.82 3.83
N LYS A 64 -5.57 -9.20 3.36
CA LYS A 64 -5.54 -8.43 2.09
C LYS A 64 -6.11 -9.22 0.91
N THR A 65 -5.60 -10.43 0.69
CA THR A 65 -6.02 -11.32 -0.41
C THR A 65 -7.49 -11.73 -0.28
N ALA A 66 -7.96 -11.97 0.95
CA ALA A 66 -9.37 -12.28 1.21
C ALA A 66 -10.29 -11.09 0.94
N LEU A 67 -9.86 -9.87 1.26
CA LEU A 67 -10.58 -8.64 0.91
C LEU A 67 -10.63 -8.47 -0.62
N THR A 68 -9.50 -8.64 -1.30
CA THR A 68 -9.43 -8.58 -2.77
C THR A 68 -10.42 -9.55 -3.42
N LEU A 69 -10.49 -10.80 -2.95
CA LEU A 69 -11.45 -11.78 -3.44
C LEU A 69 -12.90 -11.31 -3.30
N LYS A 70 -13.27 -10.77 -2.13
CA LYS A 70 -14.63 -10.27 -1.87
C LYS A 70 -14.97 -9.08 -2.77
N LEU A 71 -14.04 -8.15 -2.94
CA LEU A 71 -14.21 -6.99 -3.82
C LEU A 71 -14.39 -7.40 -5.27
N CYS A 72 -13.53 -8.31 -5.78
CA CYS A 72 -13.66 -8.82 -7.15
C CYS A 72 -15.05 -9.44 -7.37
N ARG A 73 -15.51 -10.30 -6.47
CA ARG A 73 -16.85 -10.92 -6.60
C ARG A 73 -17.99 -9.90 -6.58
N ALA A 74 -17.90 -8.89 -5.73
CA ALA A 74 -18.94 -7.87 -5.61
C ALA A 74 -19.00 -6.90 -6.82
N LEU A 75 -17.88 -6.71 -7.51
CA LEU A 75 -17.73 -5.62 -8.49
C LEU A 75 -17.54 -6.08 -9.94
N ARG A 76 -17.09 -7.31 -10.18
CA ARG A 76 -16.73 -7.81 -11.53
C ARG A 76 -17.87 -7.82 -12.55
N GLU A 77 -19.12 -7.81 -12.10
CA GLU A 77 -20.29 -7.76 -13.00
C GLU A 77 -20.59 -6.34 -13.49
N ARG A 78 -20.12 -5.32 -12.76
CA ARG A 78 -20.41 -3.90 -13.04
C ARG A 78 -19.21 -3.16 -13.63
N TYR A 79 -18.00 -3.65 -13.37
CA TYR A 79 -16.77 -2.98 -13.75
C TYR A 79 -15.80 -3.95 -14.44
N SER A 80 -15.05 -3.44 -15.43
CA SER A 80 -13.90 -4.17 -15.97
C SER A 80 -12.75 -4.11 -14.96
N LEU A 81 -12.49 -5.22 -14.28
CA LEU A 81 -11.49 -5.31 -13.21
C LEU A 81 -10.29 -6.16 -13.65
N ALA A 82 -9.15 -5.86 -13.04
CA ALA A 82 -7.94 -6.66 -13.04
C ALA A 82 -7.27 -6.57 -11.65
N VAL A 83 -6.49 -7.57 -11.28
CA VAL A 83 -5.74 -7.60 -10.02
C VAL A 83 -4.27 -7.83 -10.33
N VAL A 84 -3.43 -7.00 -9.72
CA VAL A 84 -1.98 -7.21 -9.66
C VAL A 84 -1.61 -7.58 -8.23
N THR A 85 -1.02 -8.75 -8.02
CA THR A 85 -0.49 -9.18 -6.72
C THR A 85 1.00 -8.94 -6.67
N ASN A 86 1.48 -8.44 -5.54
CA ASN A 86 2.89 -8.19 -5.30
C ASN A 86 3.36 -9.23 -4.28
N ASP A 87 3.93 -10.32 -4.79
CA ASP A 87 4.45 -11.42 -3.99
C ASP A 87 5.98 -11.35 -3.94
N ILE A 88 6.59 -11.62 -2.79
CA ILE A 88 8.05 -11.41 -2.59
C ILE A 88 8.86 -12.44 -3.39
N PHE A 89 8.52 -13.73 -3.25
CA PHE A 89 9.17 -14.85 -3.94
C PHE A 89 8.20 -15.98 -4.32
N THR A 90 6.90 -15.71 -4.25
CA THR A 90 5.85 -16.71 -4.47
C THR A 90 4.85 -16.16 -5.48
N ARG A 91 3.85 -16.96 -5.84
CA ARG A 91 2.69 -16.53 -6.64
C ARG A 91 1.38 -16.91 -5.97
N GLU A 92 1.44 -17.13 -4.66
CA GLU A 92 0.40 -17.76 -3.88
C GLU A 92 -0.88 -16.91 -3.87
N ASP A 93 -0.76 -15.58 -3.79
CA ASP A 93 -1.92 -14.68 -3.84
C ASP A 93 -2.63 -14.76 -5.21
N ALA A 94 -1.89 -14.73 -6.31
CA ALA A 94 -2.46 -14.85 -7.65
C ALA A 94 -3.11 -16.22 -7.88
N GLU A 95 -2.46 -17.31 -7.45
CA GLU A 95 -3.00 -18.66 -7.54
C GLU A 95 -4.23 -18.85 -6.66
N PHE A 96 -4.23 -18.29 -5.44
CA PHE A 96 -5.38 -18.30 -4.55
C PHE A 96 -6.57 -17.61 -5.21
N LEU A 97 -6.39 -16.41 -5.77
CA LEU A 97 -7.46 -15.67 -6.44
C LEU A 97 -7.99 -16.40 -7.68
N THR A 98 -7.09 -17.00 -8.46
CA THR A 98 -7.45 -17.78 -9.65
C THR A 98 -8.26 -19.02 -9.26
N ARG A 99 -7.78 -19.82 -8.30
CA ARG A 99 -8.49 -21.02 -7.80
C ARG A 99 -9.86 -20.70 -7.21
N ASN A 100 -9.99 -19.54 -6.57
CA ASN A 100 -11.26 -19.08 -6.00
C ASN A 100 -12.17 -18.37 -7.01
N SER A 101 -11.80 -18.39 -8.30
CA SER A 101 -12.56 -17.74 -9.37
C SER A 101 -12.88 -16.27 -9.06
N ALA A 102 -11.88 -15.52 -8.58
CA ALA A 102 -12.04 -14.09 -8.31
C ALA A 102 -12.38 -13.34 -9.61
N LEU A 103 -11.56 -13.54 -10.64
CA LEU A 103 -11.70 -13.05 -12.01
C LEU A 103 -11.22 -14.15 -12.98
N ALA A 104 -11.37 -13.93 -14.28
CA ALA A 104 -10.74 -14.77 -15.29
C ALA A 104 -9.19 -14.73 -15.12
N PRO A 105 -8.46 -15.84 -15.34
CA PRO A 105 -7.02 -15.92 -15.09
C PRO A 105 -6.21 -14.82 -15.79
N GLU A 106 -6.62 -14.42 -16.99
CA GLU A 106 -5.94 -13.39 -17.80
C GLU A 106 -6.03 -11.99 -17.18
N ARG A 107 -6.89 -11.81 -16.17
CA ARG A 107 -7.09 -10.56 -15.43
C ARG A 107 -6.37 -10.55 -14.07
N ILE A 108 -5.59 -11.59 -13.76
CA ILE A 108 -4.84 -11.71 -12.51
C ILE A 108 -3.36 -11.85 -12.86
N ARG A 109 -2.54 -10.87 -12.46
CA ARG A 109 -1.11 -10.86 -12.72
C ARG A 109 -0.32 -10.83 -11.42
N ALA A 110 0.63 -11.74 -11.28
CA ALA A 110 1.61 -11.69 -10.20
C ALA A 110 2.83 -10.88 -10.66
N VAL A 111 3.28 -9.97 -9.82
CA VAL A 111 4.55 -9.25 -9.94
C VAL A 111 5.42 -9.70 -8.77
N GLU A 112 6.59 -10.25 -9.11
CA GLU A 112 7.59 -10.62 -8.12
C GLU A 112 8.36 -9.37 -7.70
N THR A 113 8.25 -8.99 -6.42
CA THR A 113 8.85 -7.75 -5.92
C THR A 113 10.28 -7.91 -5.41
N GLY A 114 10.75 -9.16 -5.26
CA GLY A 114 11.96 -9.46 -4.51
C GLY A 114 11.82 -9.13 -3.02
N GLY A 115 12.93 -9.22 -2.28
CA GLY A 115 12.96 -9.13 -0.80
C GLY A 115 12.54 -7.80 -0.17
N CYS A 116 12.26 -6.76 -0.95
CA CYS A 116 11.93 -5.42 -0.48
C CYS A 116 10.51 -5.01 -0.92
N PRO A 117 9.44 -5.55 -0.32
CA PRO A 117 8.06 -5.28 -0.76
C PRO A 117 7.66 -3.80 -0.67
N HIS A 118 8.27 -3.03 0.22
CA HIS A 118 8.04 -1.57 0.29
C HIS A 118 8.58 -0.85 -0.96
N ALA A 119 9.73 -1.29 -1.49
CA ALA A 119 10.36 -0.75 -2.70
C ALA A 119 9.44 -0.85 -3.91
N ALA A 120 8.84 -2.02 -4.11
CA ALA A 120 8.02 -2.29 -5.29
C ALA A 120 6.71 -1.50 -5.37
N ILE A 121 6.32 -0.81 -4.30
CA ILE A 121 5.07 -0.02 -4.23
C ILE A 121 5.31 1.46 -3.91
N ARG A 122 6.54 1.87 -3.60
CA ARG A 122 6.90 3.25 -3.26
C ARG A 122 8.05 3.77 -4.11
N GLU A 123 9.20 3.11 -4.05
CA GLU A 123 10.43 3.57 -4.71
C GLU A 123 10.51 3.18 -6.20
N ASP A 124 10.10 1.97 -6.58
CA ASP A 124 10.04 1.51 -7.97
C ASP A 124 8.75 0.74 -8.24
N ILE A 125 7.78 1.41 -8.87
CA ILE A 125 6.48 0.84 -9.20
C ILE A 125 6.39 0.31 -10.64
N THR A 126 7.50 0.30 -11.38
CA THR A 126 7.50 0.01 -12.84
C THR A 126 6.85 -1.34 -13.15
N GLY A 127 7.12 -2.37 -12.36
CA GLY A 127 6.50 -3.70 -12.51
C GLY A 127 4.96 -3.65 -12.43
N ASN A 128 4.42 -2.83 -11.52
CA ASN A 128 2.97 -2.63 -11.39
C ASN A 128 2.37 -1.79 -12.54
N LEU A 129 3.18 -0.95 -13.21
CA LEU A 129 2.73 -0.13 -14.34
C LEU A 129 2.71 -0.90 -15.66
N LEU A 130 3.62 -1.87 -15.82
CA LEU A 130 3.73 -2.73 -17.00
C LEU A 130 2.89 -4.01 -16.90
N ALA A 131 2.28 -4.24 -15.72
CA ALA A 131 1.44 -5.39 -15.43
C ALA A 131 0.07 -5.29 -16.11
#